data_AF-A0A7J4JM66-F1
#
_entry.id   AF-A0A7J4JM66-F1
#
_cell.length_a   1.000
_cell.length_b   1.000
_cell.length_c   1.000
_cell.angle_alpha   90.00
_cell.angle_beta   90.00
_cell.angle_gamma   90.00
#
_symmetry.space_group_name_H-M   'P 1'
#
loop_
_entity.id
_entity.type
_entity.pdbx_description
1 polymer ?
#
loop_
_entity_poly.entity_id
_entity_poly.type
_entity_poly.pdbx_seq_one_letter_code
_entity_poly.pdbx_strand_id
1 'polypeptide(L)'
;MVFLAEEKKPRIAVDSREPDEVCDCLESLGAEIEIRQLALGDYQVSDRLAVERKTRADFESSIVDGRLFRQLKELLGSFERVIVIVEGSPDSDSRLSRAALLGAYSSIISDFGCAIFFTRSASATAEMVAALARHEQLTKKQELSVYAKKKALTLADQQRAVIEALPNVGPSMAKALLSYFDTVENVMTAPESELQEVDNMGGKKAKKIRELLTRRHNAEKG
;
A
#
# COMPACT_ATOMS: atom_id res chain seq x y z
N MET A 1 34.75 -21.66 -27.53
CA MET A 1 34.72 -20.64 -26.46
C MET A 1 33.26 -20.32 -26.20
N VAL A 2 32.66 -20.96 -25.20
CA VAL A 2 31.25 -20.75 -24.85
C VAL A 2 31.19 -19.45 -24.05
N PHE A 3 30.57 -18.41 -24.61
CA PHE A 3 30.18 -17.24 -23.83
C PHE A 3 29.10 -17.72 -22.84
N LEU A 4 29.51 -18.01 -21.59
CA LEU A 4 28.57 -18.06 -20.48
C LEU A 4 27.97 -16.66 -20.36
N ALA A 5 26.72 -16.50 -20.74
CA ALA A 5 25.98 -15.29 -20.41
C ALA A 5 26.10 -15.09 -18.90
N GLU A 6 26.55 -13.91 -18.44
CA GLU A 6 26.56 -13.59 -17.02
C GLU A 6 25.16 -13.86 -16.45
N GLU A 7 25.06 -14.81 -15.52
CA GLU A 7 23.82 -15.01 -14.79
C GLU A 7 23.52 -13.71 -14.05
N LYS A 8 22.48 -13.01 -14.51
CA LYS A 8 22.01 -11.80 -13.84
C LYS A 8 21.66 -12.16 -12.40
N LYS A 9 22.30 -11.50 -11.44
CA LYS A 9 22.01 -11.66 -10.01
C LYS A 9 20.92 -10.67 -9.59
N PRO A 10 20.01 -11.06 -8.68
CA PRO A 10 19.05 -10.12 -8.13
C PRO A 10 19.76 -9.16 -7.16
N ARG A 11 19.42 -7.87 -7.22
CA ARG A 11 19.94 -6.84 -6.32
C ARG A 11 18.99 -6.57 -5.17
N ILE A 12 19.47 -6.50 -3.93
CA ILE A 12 18.62 -6.32 -2.74
C ILE A 12 19.24 -5.24 -1.87
N ALA A 13 18.52 -4.16 -1.59
CA ALA A 13 18.96 -3.24 -0.54
C ALA A 13 18.47 -3.78 0.81
N VAL A 14 19.38 -3.87 1.78
CA VAL A 14 19.14 -4.46 3.09
C VAL A 14 19.38 -3.39 4.15
N ASP A 15 18.45 -3.26 5.10
CA ASP A 15 18.64 -2.35 6.22
C ASP A 15 19.83 -2.79 7.08
N SER A 16 20.71 -1.85 7.43
CA SER A 16 21.90 -2.11 8.24
C SER A 16 21.64 -2.64 9.66
N ARG A 17 20.38 -2.65 10.12
CA ARG A 17 19.97 -3.22 11.41
C ARG A 17 19.67 -4.72 11.32
N GLU A 18 19.60 -5.29 10.12
CA GLU A 18 19.35 -6.73 9.94
C GLU A 18 20.57 -7.57 10.32
N PRO A 19 20.38 -8.82 10.80
CA PRO A 19 21.49 -9.67 11.24
C PRO A 19 22.43 -10.05 10.09
N ASP A 20 23.74 -10.14 10.38
CA ASP A 20 24.78 -10.58 9.44
C ASP A 20 24.44 -11.96 8.82
N GLU A 21 23.86 -12.88 9.61
CA GLU A 21 23.43 -14.20 9.14
C GLU A 21 22.48 -14.12 7.93
N VAL A 22 21.57 -13.14 7.88
CA VAL A 22 20.68 -12.97 6.74
C VAL A 22 21.44 -12.47 5.53
N CYS A 23 22.38 -11.54 5.72
CA CYS A 23 23.21 -11.00 4.64
C CYS A 23 24.05 -12.12 4.00
N ASP A 24 24.74 -12.92 4.82
CA ASP A 24 25.53 -14.08 4.38
C ASP A 24 24.66 -15.08 3.61
N CYS A 25 23.45 -15.36 4.11
CA CYS A 25 22.51 -16.25 3.41
C CYS A 25 22.10 -15.68 2.04
N LEU A 26 21.75 -14.39 1.95
CA LEU A 26 21.36 -13.75 0.69
C LEU A 26 22.49 -13.79 -0.34
N GLU A 27 23.73 -13.52 0.08
CA GLU A 27 24.91 -13.62 -0.78
C GLU A 27 25.19 -15.05 -1.23
N SER A 28 25.08 -16.04 -0.33
CA SER A 28 25.27 -17.46 -0.67
C SER A 28 24.23 -17.98 -1.67
N LEU A 29 23.03 -17.39 -1.64
CA LEU A 29 21.97 -17.66 -2.60
C LEU A 29 22.29 -16.99 -3.95
N GLY A 30 23.28 -16.11 -4.04
CA GLY A 30 23.71 -15.45 -5.26
C GLY A 30 22.98 -14.12 -5.52
N ALA A 31 22.45 -13.48 -4.48
CA ALA A 31 22.00 -12.09 -4.56
C ALA A 31 23.20 -11.14 -4.44
N GLU A 32 23.09 -9.96 -5.05
CA GLU A 32 23.97 -8.83 -4.83
C GLU A 32 23.31 -7.90 -3.82
N ILE A 33 23.88 -7.77 -2.61
CA ILE A 33 23.27 -6.98 -1.54
C ILE A 33 23.91 -5.59 -1.42
N GLU A 34 23.08 -4.59 -1.13
CA GLU A 34 23.49 -3.23 -0.78
C GLU A 34 23.04 -2.94 0.65
N ILE A 35 23.96 -3.08 1.61
CA ILE A 35 23.67 -2.80 3.01
C ILE A 35 23.73 -1.28 3.25
N ARG A 36 22.63 -0.70 3.71
CA ARG A 36 22.55 0.72 4.08
C ARG A 36 21.42 0.94 5.07
N GLN A 37 21.41 2.08 5.74
CA GLN A 37 20.24 2.43 6.56
C GLN A 37 19.06 2.79 5.65
N LEU A 38 17.98 2.01 5.70
CA LEU A 38 16.76 2.27 4.95
C LEU A 38 15.86 3.20 5.75
N ALA A 39 15.22 4.14 5.04
CA ALA A 39 14.24 5.03 5.67
C ALA A 39 12.98 4.26 6.08
N LEU A 40 12.60 3.22 5.33
CA LEU A 40 11.41 2.40 5.52
C LEU A 40 11.69 0.95 5.11
N GLY A 41 11.16 0.00 5.88
CA GLY A 41 11.28 -1.44 5.63
C GLY A 41 12.66 -2.01 5.93
N ASP A 42 12.76 -3.32 5.88
CA ASP A 42 14.00 -4.04 6.21
C ASP A 42 14.71 -4.54 4.93
N TYR A 43 13.94 -4.78 3.86
CA TYR A 43 14.48 -5.14 2.55
C TYR A 43 13.73 -4.44 1.43
N GLN A 44 14.48 -3.89 0.46
CA GLN A 44 13.94 -3.40 -0.79
C GLN A 44 14.40 -4.31 -1.93
N VAL A 45 13.44 -5.07 -2.49
CA VAL A 45 13.71 -6.06 -3.55
C VAL A 45 13.40 -5.51 -4.96
N SER A 46 12.73 -4.37 -5.07
CA SER A 46 12.60 -3.58 -6.30
C SER A 46 12.22 -2.14 -5.98
N ASP A 47 12.10 -1.30 -7.01
CA ASP A 47 11.57 0.08 -6.90
C ASP A 47 10.16 0.14 -6.29
N ARG A 48 9.38 -0.94 -6.46
CA ARG A 48 7.96 -0.99 -6.11
C ARG A 48 7.60 -1.98 -5.01
N LEU A 49 8.52 -2.86 -4.59
CA LEU A 49 8.27 -3.87 -3.56
C LEU A 49 9.25 -3.73 -2.39
N ALA A 50 8.69 -3.49 -1.21
CA ALA A 50 9.39 -3.56 0.07
C ALA A 50 8.95 -4.78 0.88
N VAL A 51 9.85 -5.28 1.71
CA VAL A 51 9.61 -6.34 2.68
C VAL A 51 9.87 -5.78 4.08
N GLU A 52 8.89 -5.99 4.96
CA GLU A 52 8.99 -5.72 6.40
C GLU A 52 9.09 -7.08 7.11
N ARG A 53 10.19 -7.34 7.79
CA ARG A 53 10.39 -8.52 8.62
C ARG A 53 10.06 -8.17 10.06
N LYS A 54 9.30 -9.06 10.71
CA LYS A 54 9.11 -9.01 12.16
C LYS A 54 9.27 -10.40 12.73
N THR A 55 9.94 -10.51 13.88
CA THR A 55 9.81 -11.71 14.68
C THR A 55 8.36 -11.87 15.14
N ARG A 56 7.93 -13.08 15.44
CA ARG A 56 6.58 -13.32 15.98
C ARG A 56 6.28 -12.47 17.21
N ALA A 57 7.25 -12.36 18.11
CA ALA A 57 7.12 -11.53 19.30
C ALA A 57 6.94 -10.05 18.91
N ASP A 58 7.80 -9.50 18.07
CA ASP A 58 7.69 -8.08 17.65
C ASP A 58 6.41 -7.81 16.88
N PHE A 59 5.96 -8.76 16.06
CA PHE A 59 4.70 -8.68 15.35
C PHE A 59 3.52 -8.56 16.33
N GLU A 60 3.41 -9.45 17.31
CA GLU A 60 2.36 -9.40 18.33
C GLU A 60 2.41 -8.11 19.15
N SER A 61 3.60 -7.70 19.60
CA SER A 61 3.78 -6.44 20.33
C SER A 61 3.37 -5.23 19.48
N SER A 62 3.71 -5.22 18.19
CA SER A 62 3.38 -4.13 17.28
C SER A 62 1.89 -4.02 16.96
N ILE A 63 1.14 -5.14 17.05
CA ILE A 63 -0.33 -5.14 16.96
C ILE A 63 -0.92 -4.48 18.20
N VAL A 64 -0.48 -4.88 19.40
CA VAL A 64 -0.97 -4.32 20.67
C VAL A 64 -0.71 -2.81 20.73
N ASP A 65 0.47 -2.38 20.32
CA ASP A 65 0.88 -0.97 20.29
C ASP A 65 0.24 -0.16 19.15
N GLY A 66 -0.47 -0.81 18.21
CA GLY A 66 -0.95 -0.20 16.97
C GLY A 66 0.16 0.30 16.03
N ARG A 67 1.43 -0.04 16.33
CA ARG A 67 2.61 0.39 15.57
C ARG A 67 2.66 -0.26 14.19
N LEU A 68 2.22 -1.52 14.08
CA LEU A 68 2.20 -2.27 12.84
C LEU A 68 1.48 -1.50 11.73
N PHE A 69 0.25 -1.07 12.01
CA PHE A 69 -0.61 -0.42 11.01
C PHE A 69 -0.08 0.95 10.58
N ARG A 70 0.62 1.68 11.47
CA ARG A 70 1.31 2.93 11.11
C ARG A 70 2.47 2.68 10.16
N GLN A 71 3.32 1.70 10.47
CA GLN A 71 4.44 1.31 9.60
C GLN A 71 3.95 0.85 8.22
N LEU A 72 2.87 0.06 8.16
CA LEU A 72 2.29 -0.35 6.87
C LEU A 72 1.78 0.84 6.05
N LYS A 73 1.15 1.83 6.70
CA LYS A 73 0.69 3.05 6.01
C LYS A 73 1.86 3.84 5.43
N GLU A 74 2.96 3.97 6.17
CA GLU A 74 4.17 4.66 5.72
C GLU A 74 4.83 3.92 4.55
N LEU A 75 4.96 2.59 4.65
CA LEU A 75 5.48 1.74 3.58
C LEU A 75 4.64 1.85 2.30
N LEU A 76 3.31 1.77 2.40
CA LEU A 76 2.41 1.88 1.23
C LEU A 76 2.39 3.30 0.62
N GLY A 77 2.76 4.32 1.40
CA GLY A 77 3.00 5.67 0.90
C GLY A 77 4.16 5.72 -0.09
N SER A 78 5.20 4.91 0.13
CA SER A 78 6.44 4.92 -0.66
C SER A 78 6.54 3.78 -1.67
N PHE A 79 5.93 2.63 -1.39
CA PHE A 79 6.02 1.42 -2.20
C PHE A 79 4.66 1.01 -2.77
N GLU A 80 4.69 0.28 -3.88
CA GLU A 80 3.51 -0.23 -4.56
C GLU A 80 2.94 -1.48 -3.93
N ARG A 81 3.83 -2.33 -3.45
CA ARG A 81 3.49 -3.56 -2.75
C ARG A 81 4.39 -3.67 -1.53
N VAL A 82 3.81 -4.24 -0.48
CA VAL A 82 4.49 -4.51 0.78
C VAL A 82 4.20 -5.96 1.13
N ILE A 83 5.25 -6.70 1.47
CA ILE A 83 5.15 -8.05 2.04
C ILE A 83 5.61 -7.97 3.49
N VAL A 84 4.77 -8.42 4.41
CA VAL A 84 5.15 -8.62 5.80
C VAL A 84 5.60 -10.06 5.97
N ILE A 85 6.86 -10.27 6.35
CA ILE A 85 7.37 -11.59 6.74
C ILE A 85 7.34 -11.68 8.26
N VAL A 86 6.56 -12.60 8.79
CA VAL A 86 6.52 -12.93 10.21
C VAL A 86 7.41 -14.14 10.44
N GLU A 87 8.55 -13.92 11.07
CA GLU A 87 9.58 -14.93 11.32
C GLU A 87 9.40 -15.57 12.70
N GLY A 88 9.49 -16.89 12.73
CA GLY A 88 9.42 -17.71 13.92
C GLY A 88 8.33 -18.77 13.83
N SER A 89 8.44 -19.78 14.69
CA SER A 89 7.39 -20.78 14.82
C SER A 89 6.22 -20.23 15.65
N PRO A 90 5.00 -20.79 15.51
CA PRO A 90 3.93 -20.51 16.47
C PRO A 90 4.37 -20.96 17.85
N ASP A 91 4.61 -20.01 18.74
CA ASP A 91 4.80 -20.33 20.15
C ASP A 91 3.50 -20.86 20.75
N SER A 92 3.62 -21.82 21.66
CA SER A 92 2.50 -22.25 22.51
C SER A 92 1.95 -21.11 23.37
N ASP A 93 2.77 -20.08 23.63
CA ASP A 93 2.48 -18.94 24.51
C ASP A 93 2.30 -17.62 23.75
N SER A 94 1.52 -17.64 22.67
CA SER A 94 1.08 -16.42 21.97
C SER A 94 0.47 -15.43 22.96
N ARG A 95 0.98 -14.20 22.97
CA ARG A 95 0.48 -13.13 23.87
C ARG A 95 -0.89 -12.61 23.44
N LEU A 96 -1.23 -12.82 22.17
CA LEU A 96 -2.51 -12.46 21.60
C LEU A 96 -3.46 -13.65 21.52
N SER A 97 -4.75 -13.38 21.70
CA SER A 97 -5.80 -14.35 21.40
C SER A 97 -5.81 -14.65 19.91
N ARG A 98 -6.25 -15.86 19.54
CA ARG A 98 -6.42 -16.25 18.13
C ARG A 98 -7.32 -15.27 17.36
N ALA A 99 -8.36 -14.74 18.00
CA ALA A 99 -9.25 -13.76 17.39
C ALA A 99 -8.53 -12.44 17.08
N ALA A 100 -7.67 -11.95 17.98
CA ALA A 100 -6.89 -10.73 17.75
C ALA A 100 -5.88 -10.91 16.59
N LEU A 101 -5.19 -12.05 16.54
CA LEU A 101 -4.29 -12.38 15.43
C LEU A 101 -5.03 -12.45 14.09
N LEU A 102 -6.16 -13.16 14.04
CA LEU A 102 -6.97 -13.26 12.82
C LEU A 102 -7.51 -11.90 12.39
N GLY A 103 -7.90 -11.03 13.32
CA GLY A 103 -8.30 -9.65 13.03
C GLY A 103 -7.16 -8.84 12.42
N ALA A 104 -5.95 -8.93 12.99
CA ALA A 104 -4.77 -8.26 12.44
C ALA A 104 -4.42 -8.77 11.03
N TYR A 105 -4.37 -10.09 10.83
CA TYR A 105 -4.14 -10.69 9.50
C TYR A 105 -5.18 -10.24 8.49
N SER A 106 -6.46 -10.24 8.89
CA SER A 106 -7.55 -9.79 8.03
C SER A 106 -7.32 -8.34 7.61
N SER A 107 -7.03 -7.44 8.55
CA SER A 107 -6.78 -6.03 8.24
C SER A 107 -5.58 -5.82 7.32
N ILE A 108 -4.45 -6.51 7.58
CA ILE A 108 -3.25 -6.45 6.72
C ILE A 108 -3.60 -6.82 5.26
N ILE A 109 -4.43 -7.85 5.08
CA ILE A 109 -4.80 -8.37 3.76
C ILE A 109 -5.90 -7.53 3.11
N SER A 110 -7.00 -7.23 3.81
CA SER A 110 -8.18 -6.59 3.24
C SER A 110 -8.10 -5.07 3.20
N ASP A 111 -7.61 -4.46 4.29
CA ASP A 111 -7.67 -3.00 4.45
C ASP A 111 -6.42 -2.35 3.86
N PHE A 112 -5.26 -2.96 4.09
CA PHE A 112 -3.96 -2.46 3.60
C PHE A 112 -3.56 -3.07 2.25
N GLY A 113 -4.14 -4.22 1.85
CA GLY A 113 -3.77 -4.89 0.61
C GLY A 113 -2.35 -5.47 0.61
N CYS A 114 -1.76 -5.65 1.79
CA CYS A 114 -0.43 -6.23 1.95
C CYS A 114 -0.52 -7.76 1.91
N ALA A 115 0.55 -8.40 1.46
CA ALA A 115 0.70 -9.85 1.63
C ALA A 115 1.40 -10.14 2.96
N ILE A 116 1.05 -11.29 3.56
CA ILE A 116 1.72 -11.81 4.75
C ILE A 116 2.29 -13.19 4.45
N PHE A 117 3.52 -13.42 4.88
CA PHE A 117 4.21 -14.70 4.73
C PHE A 117 4.88 -15.08 6.05
N PHE A 118 4.97 -16.38 6.33
CA PHE A 118 5.52 -16.88 7.58
C PHE A 118 6.76 -17.72 7.29
N THR A 119 7.86 -17.40 7.96
CA THR A 119 9.13 -18.14 7.88
C THR A 119 9.50 -18.68 9.25
N ARG A 120 10.28 -19.76 9.28
CA ARG A 120 10.65 -20.43 10.55
C ARG A 120 11.97 -19.94 11.13
N SER A 121 12.83 -19.32 10.32
CA SER A 121 14.18 -18.91 10.68
C SER A 121 14.63 -17.74 9.79
N ALA A 122 15.70 -17.07 10.21
CA ALA A 122 16.40 -16.04 9.44
C ALA A 122 16.83 -16.54 8.05
N SER A 123 17.38 -17.76 7.97
CA SER A 123 17.74 -18.40 6.69
C SER A 123 16.53 -18.59 5.76
N ALA A 124 15.38 -19.05 6.29
CA ALA A 124 14.16 -19.18 5.49
C ALA A 124 13.61 -17.81 5.06
N THR A 125 13.77 -16.77 5.88
CA THR A 125 13.49 -15.38 5.50
C THR A 125 14.39 -14.93 4.35
N ALA A 126 15.69 -15.19 4.42
CA ALA A 126 16.64 -14.88 3.35
C ALA A 126 16.28 -15.59 2.03
N GLU A 127 15.94 -16.89 2.10
CA GLU A 127 15.48 -17.67 0.94
C GLU A 127 14.26 -17.03 0.27
N MET A 128 13.26 -16.65 1.07
CA MET A 128 12.05 -16.00 0.55
C MET A 128 12.35 -14.63 -0.05
N VAL A 129 13.16 -13.80 0.62
CA VAL A 129 13.56 -12.46 0.13
C VAL A 129 14.34 -12.58 -1.19
N ALA A 130 15.29 -13.52 -1.28
CA ALA A 130 16.03 -13.79 -2.51
C ALA A 130 15.11 -14.28 -3.64
N ALA A 131 14.15 -15.17 -3.33
CA ALA A 131 13.18 -15.65 -4.31
C ALA A 131 12.28 -14.51 -4.84
N LEU A 132 11.82 -13.61 -3.96
CA LEU A 132 11.06 -12.41 -4.33
C LEU A 132 11.89 -11.51 -5.26
N ALA A 133 13.15 -11.25 -4.92
CA ALA A 133 14.02 -10.41 -5.72
C ALA A 133 14.29 -11.02 -7.11
N ARG A 134 14.60 -12.33 -7.20
CA ARG A 134 14.75 -13.02 -8.49
C ARG A 134 13.48 -12.94 -9.33
N HIS A 135 12.34 -13.21 -8.72
CA HIS A 135 11.07 -13.19 -9.43
C HIS A 135 10.73 -11.78 -9.94
N GLU A 136 10.97 -10.75 -9.14
CA GLU A 136 10.72 -9.36 -9.50
C GLU A 136 11.63 -8.84 -10.62
N GLN A 137 12.91 -9.23 -10.61
CA GLN A 137 13.94 -8.61 -11.46
C GLN A 137 14.34 -9.46 -12.68
N LEU A 138 14.30 -10.78 -12.56
CA LEU A 138 14.92 -11.69 -13.53
C LEU A 138 13.90 -12.58 -14.23
N THR A 139 12.92 -13.10 -13.50
CA THR A 139 11.91 -14.01 -14.05
C THR A 139 10.81 -13.27 -14.80
N LYS A 140 10.54 -12.01 -14.44
CA LYS A 140 9.65 -11.14 -15.20
C LYS A 140 10.29 -10.75 -16.54
N LYS A 141 10.18 -11.64 -17.53
CA LYS A 141 10.50 -11.39 -18.96
C LYS A 141 9.55 -10.42 -19.67
N GLN A 142 8.61 -9.83 -18.96
CA GLN A 142 7.56 -8.98 -19.51
C GLN A 142 7.71 -7.58 -18.96
N GLU A 143 7.64 -6.59 -19.85
CA GLU A 143 6.85 -5.38 -19.59
C GLU A 143 5.62 -5.86 -18.83
N LEU A 144 5.59 -5.63 -17.51
CA LEU A 144 4.37 -5.83 -16.75
C LEU A 144 3.30 -5.11 -17.57
N SER A 145 2.27 -5.85 -17.96
CA SER A 145 1.07 -5.24 -18.53
C SER A 145 0.82 -3.91 -17.81
N VAL A 146 0.49 -2.89 -18.59
CA VAL A 146 0.08 -1.54 -18.14
C VAL A 146 -0.91 -1.59 -16.95
N TYR A 147 -1.49 -2.76 -16.67
CA TYR A 147 -2.42 -3.11 -15.59
C TYR A 147 -1.85 -3.50 -14.22
N ALA A 148 -0.54 -3.52 -14.00
CA ALA A 148 0.02 -3.67 -12.65
C ALA A 148 0.72 -2.41 -12.17
N LYS A 149 0.10 -1.25 -12.42
CA LYS A 149 0.31 -0.10 -11.54
C LYS A 149 -0.49 -0.38 -10.26
N LYS A 150 -0.09 0.17 -9.10
CA LYS A 150 -1.02 0.73 -8.09
C LYS A 150 -2.29 1.12 -8.85
N LYS A 151 -3.51 0.92 -8.35
CA LYS A 151 -4.61 1.70 -8.93
C LYS A 151 -4.24 3.18 -8.74
N ALA A 152 -3.47 3.75 -9.66
CA ALA A 152 -3.64 5.10 -10.13
C ALA A 152 -5.14 5.15 -10.26
N LEU A 153 -5.76 5.97 -9.40
CA LEU A 153 -7.20 6.14 -9.36
C LEU A 153 -7.67 6.07 -10.81
N THR A 154 -8.52 5.10 -11.14
CA THR A 154 -9.09 5.05 -12.48
C THR A 154 -9.71 6.42 -12.76
N LEU A 155 -9.92 6.82 -14.00
CA LEU A 155 -10.59 8.10 -14.26
C LEU A 155 -11.90 8.21 -13.46
N ALA A 156 -12.63 7.10 -13.31
CA ALA A 156 -13.82 6.99 -12.46
C ALA A 156 -13.55 7.13 -10.95
N ASP A 157 -12.41 6.65 -10.43
CA ASP A 157 -12.01 6.89 -9.04
C ASP A 157 -11.58 8.36 -8.83
N GLN A 158 -10.89 8.98 -9.80
CA GLN A 158 -10.50 10.39 -9.75
C GLN A 158 -11.73 11.31 -9.80
N GLN A 159 -12.67 11.04 -10.69
CA GLN A 159 -13.94 11.76 -10.79
C GLN A 159 -14.71 11.67 -9.47
N ARG A 160 -14.80 10.48 -8.87
CA ARG A 160 -15.41 10.31 -7.54
C ARG A 160 -14.68 11.10 -6.46
N ALA A 161 -13.36 11.03 -6.40
CA ALA A 161 -12.57 11.75 -5.41
C ALA A 161 -12.78 13.28 -5.48
N VAL A 162 -12.88 13.85 -6.70
CA VAL A 162 -13.19 15.27 -6.89
C VAL A 162 -14.58 15.62 -6.35
N ILE A 163 -15.58 14.78 -6.60
CA ILE A 163 -16.95 15.01 -6.10
C ILE A 163 -17.05 14.79 -4.58
N GLU A 164 -16.35 13.82 -4.02
CA GLU A 164 -16.28 13.57 -2.57
C GLU A 164 -15.58 14.70 -1.80
N ALA A 165 -14.77 15.52 -2.48
CA ALA A 165 -14.18 16.72 -1.87
C ALA A 165 -15.18 17.87 -1.68
N LEU A 166 -16.40 17.77 -2.24
CA LEU A 166 -17.45 18.76 -2.07
C LEU A 166 -18.08 18.67 -0.66
N PRO A 167 -18.56 19.80 -0.10
CA PRO A 167 -19.07 19.84 1.25
C PRO A 167 -20.33 18.97 1.38
N ASN A 168 -20.34 18.11 2.40
CA ASN A 168 -21.44 17.20 2.71
C ASN A 168 -21.70 16.11 1.64
N VAL A 169 -20.69 15.79 0.82
CA VAL A 169 -20.76 14.72 -0.19
C VAL A 169 -19.85 13.58 0.24
N GLY A 170 -20.45 12.43 0.56
CA GLY A 170 -19.73 11.17 0.80
C GLY A 170 -19.79 10.23 -0.40
N PRO A 171 -19.21 9.02 -0.29
CA PRO A 171 -19.07 8.10 -1.43
C PRO A 171 -20.38 7.70 -2.13
N SER A 172 -21.47 7.53 -1.35
CA SER A 172 -22.79 7.21 -1.91
C SER A 172 -23.37 8.37 -2.71
N MET A 173 -23.24 9.60 -2.20
CA MET A 173 -23.72 10.80 -2.85
C MET A 173 -22.90 11.14 -4.10
N ALA A 174 -21.57 10.96 -4.05
CA ALA A 174 -20.71 11.17 -5.20
C ALA A 174 -21.06 10.24 -6.37
N LYS A 175 -21.39 8.98 -6.08
CA LYS A 175 -21.91 8.04 -7.08
C LYS A 175 -23.25 8.50 -7.64
N ALA A 176 -24.20 8.90 -6.79
CA ALA A 176 -25.52 9.36 -7.22
C ALA A 176 -25.42 10.59 -8.14
N LEU A 177 -24.59 11.57 -7.77
CA LEU A 177 -24.34 12.76 -8.59
C LEU A 177 -23.72 12.41 -9.94
N LEU A 178 -22.68 11.58 -9.97
CA LEU A 178 -22.03 11.19 -11.23
C LEU A 178 -22.92 10.31 -12.11
N SER A 179 -23.82 9.51 -11.52
CA SER A 179 -24.82 8.75 -12.29
C SER A 179 -25.91 9.63 -12.88
N TYR A 180 -26.26 10.74 -12.23
CA TYR A 180 -27.30 11.66 -12.72
C TYR A 180 -26.74 12.65 -13.75
N PHE A 181 -25.55 13.21 -13.49
CA PHE A 181 -24.97 14.28 -14.28
C PHE A 181 -23.93 13.81 -15.32
N ASP A 182 -23.60 12.52 -15.34
CA ASP A 182 -22.59 11.85 -16.20
C ASP A 182 -21.13 12.29 -16.02
N THR A 183 -20.86 13.58 -15.76
CA THR A 183 -19.52 14.15 -15.71
C THR A 183 -19.31 15.03 -14.49
N VAL A 184 -18.04 15.17 -14.08
CA VAL A 184 -17.65 16.11 -13.00
C VAL A 184 -18.01 17.54 -13.39
N GLU A 185 -17.77 17.93 -14.63
CA GLU A 185 -18.08 19.28 -15.12
C GLU A 185 -19.56 19.62 -14.90
N ASN A 186 -20.46 18.72 -15.31
CA ASN A 186 -21.90 18.91 -15.14
C ASN A 186 -22.30 19.08 -13.67
N VAL A 187 -21.72 18.28 -12.75
CA VAL A 187 -21.96 18.46 -11.30
C VAL A 187 -21.47 19.84 -10.83
N MET A 188 -20.31 20.28 -11.32
CA MET A 188 -19.70 21.55 -10.91
C MET A 188 -20.45 22.78 -11.46
N THR A 189 -21.11 22.65 -12.61
CA THR A 189 -21.83 23.75 -13.27
C THR A 189 -23.34 23.74 -13.00
N ALA A 190 -23.91 22.62 -12.55
CA ALA A 190 -25.35 22.48 -12.31
C ALA A 190 -25.90 23.55 -11.33
N PRO A 191 -27.07 24.14 -11.62
CA PRO A 191 -27.75 25.06 -10.71
C PRO A 191 -28.22 24.36 -9.43
N GLU A 192 -28.45 25.15 -8.37
CA GLU A 192 -28.89 24.62 -7.07
C GLU A 192 -30.18 23.80 -7.16
N SER A 193 -31.09 24.18 -8.04
CA SER A 193 -32.36 23.47 -8.26
C SER A 193 -32.14 22.08 -8.85
N GLU A 194 -31.23 21.94 -9.81
CA GLU A 194 -30.99 20.67 -10.49
C GLU A 194 -30.19 19.70 -9.60
N LEU A 195 -29.27 20.22 -8.78
CA LEU A 195 -28.61 19.41 -7.75
C LEU A 195 -29.62 18.76 -6.78
N GLN A 196 -30.74 19.45 -6.48
CA GLN A 196 -31.77 18.94 -5.57
C GLN A 196 -32.61 17.80 -6.14
N GLU A 197 -32.56 17.57 -7.45
CA GLU A 197 -33.25 16.44 -8.10
C GLU A 197 -32.55 15.10 -7.82
N VAL A 198 -31.30 15.12 -7.32
CA VAL A 198 -30.59 13.90 -6.92
C VAL A 198 -31.06 13.43 -5.55
N ASP A 199 -31.41 12.15 -5.45
CA ASP A 199 -31.88 11.53 -4.22
C ASP A 199 -30.97 11.84 -3.01
N ASN A 200 -31.58 12.27 -1.91
CA ASN A 200 -30.92 12.67 -0.66
C ASN A 200 -30.05 13.96 -0.75
N MET A 201 -30.16 14.74 -1.83
CA MET A 201 -29.57 16.07 -1.97
C MET A 201 -30.58 17.16 -1.57
N GLY A 202 -30.64 17.48 -0.28
CA GLY A 202 -31.49 18.58 0.20
C GLY A 202 -30.92 19.97 -0.11
N GLY A 203 -31.78 20.99 -0.17
CA GLY A 203 -31.40 22.37 -0.52
C GLY A 203 -30.27 22.97 0.31
N LYS A 204 -30.14 22.64 1.60
CA LYS A 204 -28.99 23.08 2.42
C LYS A 204 -27.64 22.57 1.89
N LYS A 205 -27.59 21.31 1.43
CA LYS A 205 -26.37 20.71 0.86
C LYS A 205 -26.07 21.32 -0.51
N ALA A 206 -27.08 21.37 -1.38
CA ALA A 206 -26.97 21.96 -2.72
C ALA A 206 -26.46 23.41 -2.66
N LYS A 207 -27.05 24.23 -1.79
CA LYS A 207 -26.61 25.61 -1.55
C LYS A 207 -25.15 25.70 -1.12
N LYS A 208 -24.69 24.80 -0.24
CA LYS A 208 -23.30 24.79 0.25
C LYS A 208 -22.30 24.41 -0.85
N ILE A 209 -22.68 23.46 -1.72
CA ILE A 209 -21.91 23.12 -2.91
C ILE A 209 -21.81 24.33 -3.84
N ARG A 210 -22.93 24.98 -4.16
CA ARG A 210 -22.93 26.18 -5.02
C ARG A 210 -22.13 27.32 -4.42
N GLU A 211 -22.23 27.53 -3.11
CA GLU A 211 -21.45 28.55 -2.41
C GLU A 211 -19.94 28.28 -2.57
N LEU A 212 -19.48 27.04 -2.36
CA LEU A 212 -18.06 26.68 -2.52
C LEU A 212 -17.57 26.96 -3.95
N LEU A 213 -18.35 26.56 -4.96
CA LEU A 213 -17.91 26.60 -6.36
C LEU A 213 -17.95 27.99 -7.00
N THR A 214 -18.80 28.89 -6.50
CA THR A 214 -19.02 30.20 -7.12
C THR A 214 -18.49 31.37 -6.32
N ARG A 215 -18.26 31.20 -5.02
CA ARG A 215 -17.75 32.27 -4.17
C ARG A 215 -16.32 32.61 -4.59
N ARG A 216 -16.06 33.90 -4.83
CA ARG A 216 -14.72 34.38 -5.15
C ARG A 216 -13.75 33.98 -4.04
N HIS A 217 -12.61 33.44 -4.45
CA HIS A 217 -11.51 33.17 -3.53
C HIS A 217 -10.99 34.49 -2.99
N ASN A 218 -11.21 34.72 -1.70
CA ASN A 218 -10.51 35.78 -0.98
C ASN A 218 -9.31 35.11 -0.33
N ALA A 219 -8.10 35.44 -0.78
CA ALA A 219 -6.90 35.09 -0.03
C ALA A 219 -7.03 35.74 1.34
N GLU A 220 -7.32 34.96 2.38
CA GLU A 220 -7.27 35.47 3.74
C GLU A 220 -5.84 35.94 3.98
N LYS A 221 -5.69 37.21 4.37
CA LYS A 221 -4.43 37.72 4.92
C LYS A 221 -4.08 36.79 6.08
N GLY A 222 -2.96 36.09 5.95
CA GLY A 222 -2.51 35.06 6.87
C GLY A 222 -2.35 35.52 8.31
#